data_AF-A0A2P5YPC9-F1
#
_entry.id   AF-A0A2P5YPC9-F1
#
_cell.length_a   1.000
_cell.length_b   1.000
_cell.length_c   1.000
_cell.angle_alpha   90.00
_cell.angle_beta   90.00
_cell.angle_gamma   90.00
#
_symmetry.space_group_name_H-M   'P 1'
#
loop_
_entity.id
_entity.type
_entity.pdbx_description
1 polymer ?
#
loop_
_entity_poly.entity_id
_entity_poly.type
_entity_poly.pdbx_seq_one_letter_code
_entity_poly.pdbx_strand_id
1 'polypeptide(L)'
;MIATLFAKAGLLSGFPGIESIPGPQLPEIEFLNRFNEENQKKYAEADARFKSSPLLKQLLERSKQNKEKNKQEIQDKYCMRGAEWGVGDCSVEAMSPEDKENFIAMLKEKAGIK
;
A
#
# COMPACT_ATOMS: atom_id res chain seq x y z
N MET A 1 3.55 38.37 -15.73
CA MET A 1 4.72 37.49 -15.55
C MET A 1 4.24 36.22 -14.87
N ILE A 2 4.03 35.14 -15.62
CA ILE A 2 3.88 33.77 -15.08
C ILE A 2 4.94 32.96 -15.80
N ALA A 3 5.96 32.54 -15.06
CA ALA A 3 7.07 31.76 -15.58
C ALA A 3 6.59 30.31 -15.80
N THR A 4 6.45 29.92 -17.05
CA THR A 4 6.34 28.53 -17.47
C THR A 4 7.68 27.84 -17.21
N LEU A 5 7.75 27.02 -16.17
CA LEU A 5 8.87 26.10 -15.94
C LEU A 5 8.84 25.05 -17.06
N PHE A 6 9.66 25.24 -18.09
CA PHE A 6 9.97 24.21 -19.06
C PHE A 6 10.70 23.07 -18.35
N ALA A 7 10.03 21.93 -18.20
CA ALA A 7 10.72 20.68 -17.85
C ALA A 7 11.77 20.40 -18.94
N LYS A 8 13.04 20.37 -18.54
CA LYS A 8 14.18 20.08 -19.41
C LYS A 8 14.14 18.58 -19.75
N ALA A 9 13.31 18.22 -20.71
CA ALA A 9 13.25 16.86 -21.22
C ALA A 9 14.59 16.61 -21.94
N GLY A 10 15.41 15.69 -21.40
CA GLY A 10 16.74 15.38 -21.95
C GLY A 10 16.67 14.87 -23.38
N LEU A 11 17.85 14.68 -24.02
CA LEU A 11 18.04 14.31 -25.43
C LEU A 11 17.23 13.08 -25.91
N LEU A 12 16.64 12.32 -24.97
CA LEU A 12 15.87 11.11 -25.22
C LEU A 12 14.34 11.29 -25.11
N SER A 13 13.84 12.51 -24.87
CA SER A 13 12.42 12.81 -24.63
C SER A 13 11.48 12.68 -25.83
N GLY A 14 12.01 12.29 -26.99
CA GLY A 14 11.24 12.06 -28.22
C GLY A 14 11.51 10.71 -28.88
N PHE A 15 12.23 9.78 -28.23
CA PHE A 15 12.34 8.43 -28.77
C PHE A 15 11.02 7.71 -28.50
N PRO A 16 10.29 7.23 -29.54
CA PRO A 16 9.31 6.20 -29.31
C PRO A 16 10.09 5.05 -28.69
N GLY A 17 9.82 4.73 -27.42
CA GLY A 17 10.38 3.55 -26.78
C GLY A 17 10.15 2.34 -27.68
N ILE A 18 10.91 1.26 -27.48
CA ILE A 18 10.67 -0.01 -28.17
C ILE A 18 9.21 -0.37 -27.93
N GLU A 19 8.34 -0.06 -28.90
CA GLU A 19 6.94 -0.44 -28.84
C GLU A 19 6.97 -1.96 -28.75
N SER A 20 6.33 -2.52 -27.72
CA SER A 20 6.28 -3.96 -27.53
C SER A 20 5.57 -4.55 -28.74
N ILE A 21 6.35 -4.99 -29.74
CA ILE A 21 5.81 -5.70 -30.90
C ILE A 21 5.22 -6.98 -30.29
N PRO A 22 3.89 -7.15 -30.32
CA PRO A 22 3.28 -8.33 -29.73
C PRO A 22 3.84 -9.55 -30.44
N GLY A 23 4.47 -10.43 -29.64
CA GLY A 23 5.06 -11.66 -30.16
C GLY A 23 4.00 -12.53 -30.83
N PRO A 24 4.41 -13.44 -31.73
CA PRO A 24 3.48 -14.37 -32.37
C PRO A 24 2.68 -15.13 -31.31
N GLN A 25 1.38 -15.28 -31.55
CA GLN A 25 0.51 -16.04 -30.66
C GLN A 25 0.98 -17.50 -30.66
N LEU A 26 1.32 -18.01 -29.49
CA LEU A 26 1.70 -19.40 -29.32
C LEU A 26 0.48 -20.27 -29.62
N PRO A 27 0.64 -21.41 -30.33
CA PRO A 27 -0.46 -22.31 -30.60
C PRO A 27 -1.05 -22.81 -29.27
N GLU A 28 -2.35 -22.61 -29.09
CA GLU A 28 -3.06 -23.09 -27.92
C GLU A 28 -3.14 -24.62 -27.97
N ILE A 29 -2.42 -25.29 -27.06
CA ILE A 29 -2.46 -26.74 -26.96
C ILE A 29 -3.62 -27.11 -26.04
N GLU A 30 -4.60 -27.84 -26.57
CA GLU A 30 -5.87 -28.14 -25.90
C GLU A 30 -5.70 -28.81 -24.52
N PHE A 31 -4.64 -29.62 -24.34
CA PHE A 31 -4.35 -30.24 -23.04
C PHE A 31 -3.84 -29.22 -22.00
N LEU A 32 -3.06 -28.21 -22.41
CA LEU A 32 -2.54 -27.19 -21.50
C LEU A 32 -3.67 -26.30 -20.98
N ASN A 33 -4.64 -25.98 -21.84
CA ASN A 33 -5.82 -25.22 -21.46
C ASN A 33 -6.67 -26.00 -20.43
N ARG A 34 -6.97 -27.28 -20.68
CA ARG A 34 -7.69 -28.13 -19.73
C ARG A 34 -6.95 -28.29 -18.39
N PHE A 35 -5.63 -28.47 -18.43
CA PHE A 35 -4.81 -28.59 -17.22
C PHE A 35 -4.77 -27.28 -16.42
N ASN A 36 -4.67 -26.12 -17.09
CA ASN A 36 -4.75 -24.82 -16.45
C ASN A 36 -6.12 -24.59 -15.80
N GLU A 37 -7.20 -24.91 -16.50
CA GLU A 37 -8.57 -24.80 -15.96
C GLU A 37 -8.78 -25.69 -14.73
N GLU A 38 -8.33 -26.94 -14.76
CA GLU A 38 -8.43 -27.86 -13.63
C GLU A 38 -7.63 -27.37 -12.43
N ASN A 39 -6.43 -26.84 -12.64
CA ASN A 39 -5.62 -26.27 -11.57
C ASN A 39 -6.27 -25.01 -10.99
N GLN A 40 -6.77 -24.11 -11.83
CA GLN A 40 -7.51 -22.93 -11.38
C GLN A 40 -8.73 -23.31 -10.54
N LYS A 41 -9.50 -24.32 -10.96
CA LYS A 41 -10.63 -24.85 -10.19
C LYS A 41 -10.17 -25.37 -8.82
N LYS A 42 -9.10 -26.16 -8.76
CA LYS A 42 -8.53 -26.66 -7.49
C LYS A 42 -8.09 -25.53 -6.56
N TYR A 43 -7.46 -24.48 -7.08
CA TYR A 43 -7.08 -23.31 -6.28
C TYR A 43 -8.31 -22.56 -5.77
N ALA A 44 -9.32 -22.36 -6.62
CA ALA A 44 -10.57 -21.69 -6.23
C ALA A 44 -11.34 -22.47 -5.16
N GLU A 45 -11.41 -23.80 -5.28
CA GLU A 45 -12.02 -24.68 -4.28
C GLU A 45 -11.25 -24.67 -2.96
N ALA A 46 -9.91 -24.73 -2.99
CA ALA A 46 -9.08 -24.65 -1.81
C ALA A 46 -9.21 -23.29 -1.09
N ASP A 47 -9.24 -22.20 -1.85
CA ASP A 47 -9.47 -20.85 -1.31
C ASP A 47 -10.88 -20.70 -0.73
N ALA A 48 -11.91 -21.25 -1.38
CA ALA A 48 -13.28 -21.28 -0.84
C ALA A 48 -13.36 -22.08 0.48
N ARG A 49 -12.69 -23.23 0.55
CA ARG A 49 -12.57 -24.04 1.78
C ARG A 49 -11.83 -23.28 2.88
N PHE A 50 -10.77 -22.55 2.54
CA PHE A 50 -10.03 -21.73 3.49
C PHE A 50 -10.86 -20.55 3.99
N LYS A 51 -11.54 -19.83 3.10
CA LYS A 51 -12.44 -18.71 3.42
C LYS A 51 -13.61 -19.13 4.32
N SER A 52 -14.12 -20.35 4.13
CA SER A 52 -15.19 -20.91 4.94
C SER A 52 -14.72 -21.52 6.27
N SER A 53 -13.40 -21.66 6.48
CA SER A 53 -12.80 -22.24 7.67
C SER A 53 -13.26 -21.53 8.95
N PRO A 54 -13.59 -22.29 10.02
CA PRO A 54 -13.99 -21.71 11.31
C PRO A 54 -12.87 -20.87 11.93
N LEU A 55 -11.61 -21.25 11.72
CA LEU A 55 -10.45 -20.51 12.23
C LEU A 55 -10.37 -19.11 11.62
N LEU A 56 -10.49 -19.00 10.29
CA LEU A 56 -10.40 -17.71 9.62
C LEU A 56 -11.56 -16.79 10.05
N LYS A 57 -12.77 -17.33 10.15
CA LYS A 57 -13.94 -16.57 10.63
C LYS A 57 -13.70 -16.00 12.04
N GLN A 58 -13.17 -16.81 12.96
CA GLN A 58 -12.82 -16.35 14.30
C GLN A 58 -11.74 -15.27 14.29
N LEU A 59 -10.69 -15.42 13.47
CA LEU A 59 -9.63 -14.43 13.36
C LEU A 59 -10.12 -13.11 12.76
N LEU A 60 -11.00 -13.17 11.75
CA LEU A 60 -11.62 -11.98 11.16
C LEU A 60 -12.49 -11.24 12.19
N GLU A 61 -13.26 -11.97 12.99
CA GLU A 61 -14.08 -11.36 14.03
C GLU A 61 -13.23 -10.71 15.13
N ARG A 62 -12.18 -11.39 15.60
CA ARG A 62 -11.21 -10.81 16.53
C ARG A 62 -10.52 -9.58 15.95
N SER A 63 -10.15 -9.62 14.67
CA SER A 63 -9.51 -8.50 13.97
C SER A 63 -10.43 -7.28 13.91
N LYS A 64 -11.72 -7.46 13.59
CA LYS A 64 -12.72 -6.37 13.62
C LYS A 64 -12.84 -5.76 15.01
N GLN A 65 -12.97 -6.59 16.04
CA GLN A 65 -13.08 -6.11 17.42
C GLN A 65 -11.82 -5.35 17.86
N ASN A 66 -10.63 -5.84 17.50
CA ASN A 66 -9.37 -5.18 17.83
C ASN A 66 -9.18 -3.86 17.06
N LYS A 67 -9.62 -3.80 15.79
CA LYS A 67 -9.56 -2.58 14.99
C LYS A 67 -10.35 -1.45 15.64
N GLU A 68 -11.58 -1.71 16.08
CA GLU A 68 -12.40 -0.67 16.72
C GLU A 68 -11.87 -0.31 18.10
N LYS A 69 -11.44 -1.30 18.91
CA LYS A 69 -10.85 -1.05 20.23
C LYS A 69 -9.57 -0.19 20.16
N ASN A 70 -8.71 -0.46 19.18
CA ASN A 70 -7.39 0.15 19.11
C ASN A 70 -7.31 1.28 18.07
N LYS A 71 -8.45 1.76 17.56
CA LYS A 71 -8.49 2.74 16.46
C LYS A 71 -7.69 4.00 16.78
N GLN A 72 -7.86 4.56 17.98
CA GLN A 72 -7.16 5.76 18.41
C GLN A 72 -5.66 5.51 18.56
N GLU A 73 -5.27 4.43 19.25
CA GLU A 73 -3.86 4.05 19.42
C GLU A 73 -3.16 3.85 18.05
N ILE A 74 -3.85 3.24 17.10
CA ILE A 74 -3.34 3.05 15.73
C ILE A 74 -3.16 4.41 15.05
N GLN A 75 -4.13 5.31 15.13
CA GLN A 75 -4.05 6.66 14.56
C GLN A 75 -2.90 7.46 15.18
N ASP A 76 -2.77 7.45 16.51
CA ASP A 76 -1.69 8.14 17.21
C ASP A 76 -0.32 7.58 16.79
N LYS A 77 -0.17 6.25 16.65
CA LYS A 77 1.07 5.63 16.13
C LYS A 77 1.43 6.07 14.70
N TYR A 78 0.44 6.14 13.81
CA TYR A 78 0.67 6.61 12.44
C TYR A 78 1.01 8.10 12.40
N CYS A 79 0.32 8.91 13.20
CA CYS A 79 0.58 10.34 13.29
C CYS A 79 1.98 10.64 13.83
N MET A 80 2.38 9.94 14.89
CA MET A 80 3.73 9.94 15.45
C MET A 80 4.80 9.65 14.40
N ARG A 81 4.67 8.50 13.70
CA ARG A 81 5.64 8.12 12.68
C ARG A 81 5.65 9.08 11.49
N GLY A 82 4.49 9.61 11.11
CA GLY A 82 4.36 10.63 10.07
C GLY A 82 5.06 11.93 10.43
N ALA A 83 4.95 12.37 11.69
CA ALA A 83 5.68 13.53 12.20
C ALA A 83 7.20 13.29 12.21
N GLU A 84 7.65 12.11 12.65
CA GLU A 84 9.07 11.75 12.65
C GLU A 84 9.67 11.70 11.24
N TRP A 85 8.93 11.16 10.27
CA TRP A 85 9.42 10.92 8.91
C TRP A 85 9.10 12.08 7.96
N GLY A 86 8.33 13.08 8.41
CA GLY A 86 7.92 14.22 7.60
C GLY A 86 6.93 13.86 6.48
N VAL A 87 6.16 12.77 6.61
CA VAL A 87 5.25 12.28 5.56
C VAL A 87 3.82 12.17 6.08
N GLY A 88 2.85 12.61 5.26
CA GLY A 88 1.41 12.46 5.51
C GLY A 88 0.78 13.64 6.25
N ASP A 89 -0.46 13.45 6.70
CA ASP A 89 -1.29 14.53 7.27
C ASP A 89 -0.77 15.08 8.60
N CYS A 90 0.06 14.31 9.32
CA CYS A 90 0.75 14.75 10.54
C CYS A 90 2.21 15.18 10.31
N SER A 91 2.61 15.44 9.06
CA SER A 91 3.96 15.90 8.76
C SER A 91 4.24 17.28 9.36
N VAL A 92 5.47 17.45 9.84
CA VAL A 92 5.97 18.69 10.46
C VAL A 92 7.13 19.29 9.67
N GLU A 93 7.29 18.89 8.42
CA GLU A 93 8.42 19.29 7.57
C GLU A 93 8.40 20.78 7.22
N ALA A 94 7.22 21.41 7.22
CA ALA A 94 7.06 22.84 6.99
C ALA A 94 7.16 23.71 8.27
N MET A 95 7.38 23.08 9.44
CA MET A 95 7.51 23.79 10.72
C MET A 95 8.96 24.23 10.97
N SER A 96 9.15 25.19 11.88
CA SER A 96 10.49 25.51 12.38
C SER A 96 11.10 24.30 13.12
N PRO A 97 12.43 24.18 13.22
CA PRO A 97 13.06 23.05 13.90
C PRO A 97 12.61 22.91 15.37
N GLU A 98 12.42 24.04 16.04
CA GLU A 98 11.97 24.12 17.43
C GLU A 98 10.50 23.67 17.57
N ASP A 99 9.62 24.14 16.69
CA ASP A 99 8.21 23.74 16.67
C ASP A 99 8.03 22.25 16.33
N LYS A 100 8.88 21.72 15.43
CA LYS A 100 8.91 20.31 15.06
C LYS A 100 9.24 19.43 16.26
N GLU A 101 10.27 19.76 17.03
CA GLU A 101 10.64 19.02 18.24
C GLU A 101 9.55 19.10 19.32
N ASN A 102 8.98 20.29 19.55
CA ASN A 102 7.89 20.49 20.50
C ASN A 102 6.64 19.70 20.12
N PHE A 103 6.26 19.68 18.85
CA PHE A 103 5.10 18.92 18.37
C PHE A 103 5.30 17.41 18.50
N ILE A 104 6.49 16.89 18.16
CA ILE A 104 6.82 15.48 18.34
C ILE A 104 6.80 15.11 19.83
N ALA A 105 7.31 15.98 20.72
CA ALA A 105 7.27 15.76 22.16
C ALA A 105 5.83 15.68 22.70
N MET A 106 4.96 16.60 22.29
CA MET A 106 3.53 16.57 22.66
C MET A 106 2.84 15.29 22.18
N LEU A 107 3.13 14.82 20.96
CA LEU A 107 2.54 13.59 20.45
C LEU A 107 3.03 12.35 21.21
N LYS A 108 4.31 12.31 21.63
CA LYS A 108 4.87 11.22 22.47
C LYS A 108 4.21 11.15 23.84
N GLU A 109 4.04 12.31 24.48
CA GLU A 109 3.34 12.42 25.77
C GLU A 109 1.89 11.92 25.65
N LYS A 110 1.17 12.36 24.62
CA LYS A 110 -0.21 11.92 24.35
C LYS A 110 -0.30 10.41 24.10
N ALA A 111 0.70 9.82 23.43
CA ALA A 111 0.78 8.38 23.18
C ALA A 111 1.25 7.57 24.40
N GLY A 112 1.59 8.21 25.53
CA GLY A 112 2.08 7.55 26.73
C GLY A 112 3.50 6.97 26.59
N ILE A 113 4.25 7.43 25.58
CA ILE A 113 5.64 7.04 25.35
C ILE A 113 6.50 8.10 26.04
N LYS A 114 7.08 7.73 27.19
CA LYS A 114 8.05 8.57 27.90
C LYS A 114 9.37 8.66 27.15
#